data_AF-A0A353HRP3-F1
#
_entry.id   AF-A0A353HRP3-F1
#
_cell.length_a   1.000
_cell.length_b   1.000
_cell.length_c   1.000
_cell.angle_alpha   90.00
_cell.angle_beta   90.00
_cell.angle_gamma   90.00
#
_symmetry.space_group_name_H-M   'P 1'
#
loop_
_entity.id
_entity.type
_entity.pdbx_description
1 polymer ?
#
loop_
_entity_poly.entity_id
_entity_poly.type
_entity_poly.pdbx_seq_one_letter_code
_entity_poly.pdbx_strand_id
1 'polypeptide(L)'
;PMIVNSDERQWTWMDEGLNSFLQFLAEGAWEEDYPARRGEPRDIVDYMKSRNQTPIMTNSESVLQRGPNAYAKPATALNILRETVLGRELFDFAFKEYGRRWKFKRPTPADLFRTMEDASGTDLDWFWRGWFYTTDAVDVSVDGISEYTVSSQNPEIEKAWRRKLRDAEPASLTEQRNKGMPRRVEAHPELKDFYNEHDDFTVTNADRNKFTEQQDKLEDWEKALLSSGKHLYLVDFTNVGGLVTPLVLEIQLASGKKYIERIPAEVWRYSPKKITKLIVTDEPMVGLTQDPYWETADINVDNNAWPRKVNPSRLELFKTNRSQPDLMKDFNTPLKQTSAEKAAAETQKAAQ
;
A
#
# COMPACT_ATOMS: atom_id res chain seq x y z
N PRO A 1 -12.58 14.15 28.92
CA PRO A 1 -12.43 12.68 29.09
C PRO A 1 -13.21 12.14 30.30
N MET A 2 -12.90 12.57 31.53
CA MET A 2 -13.45 11.97 32.77
C MET A 2 -14.92 12.29 33.11
N ILE A 3 -15.69 12.87 32.18
CA ILE A 3 -17.13 13.10 32.38
C ILE A 3 -17.98 11.98 31.78
N VAL A 4 -17.39 11.08 30.97
CA VAL A 4 -18.03 9.86 30.48
C VAL A 4 -17.50 8.70 31.33
N ASN A 5 -18.39 7.87 31.87
CA ASN A 5 -18.03 6.84 32.84
C ASN A 5 -18.04 5.44 32.18
N SER A 6 -16.91 4.99 31.67
CA SER A 6 -16.76 3.66 31.07
C SER A 6 -16.66 2.56 32.13
N ASP A 7 -17.07 1.34 31.78
CA ASP A 7 -16.75 0.16 32.59
C ASP A 7 -15.37 -0.40 32.23
N GLU A 8 -14.31 0.15 32.82
CA GLU A 8 -12.91 -0.24 32.56
C GLU A 8 -12.62 -1.73 32.86
N ARG A 9 -13.35 -2.30 33.83
CA ARG A 9 -13.21 -3.71 34.22
C ARG A 9 -13.66 -4.65 33.11
N GLN A 10 -14.66 -4.23 32.35
CA GLN A 10 -15.11 -4.99 31.20
C GLN A 10 -14.40 -4.55 29.90
N TRP A 11 -14.15 -3.25 29.74
CA TRP A 11 -13.67 -2.64 28.49
C TRP A 11 -12.53 -1.64 28.75
N THR A 12 -11.35 -2.10 29.21
CA THR A 12 -10.22 -1.20 29.56
C THR A 12 -9.85 -0.21 28.44
N TRP A 13 -9.97 -0.63 27.18
CA TRP A 13 -9.62 0.22 26.04
C TRP A 13 -10.50 1.48 25.91
N MET A 14 -11.74 1.46 26.44
CA MET A 14 -12.61 2.64 26.34
C MET A 14 -12.04 3.82 27.13
N ASP A 15 -11.39 3.57 28.25
CA ASP A 15 -10.70 4.63 28.99
C ASP A 15 -9.31 4.84 28.39
N GLU A 16 -8.52 3.78 28.30
CA GLU A 16 -7.10 3.88 28.00
C GLU A 16 -6.82 4.22 26.54
N GLY A 17 -7.61 3.67 25.62
CA GLY A 17 -7.50 3.90 24.18
C GLY A 17 -8.00 5.28 23.78
N LEU A 18 -9.16 5.71 24.30
CA LEU A 18 -9.69 7.05 24.04
C LEU A 18 -8.79 8.14 24.64
N ASN A 19 -8.25 7.91 25.83
CA ASN A 19 -7.30 8.83 26.45
C ASN A 19 -5.97 8.86 25.68
N SER A 20 -5.46 7.71 25.24
CA SER A 20 -4.23 7.65 24.43
C SER A 20 -4.40 8.37 23.08
N PHE A 21 -5.56 8.26 22.44
CA PHE A 21 -5.88 9.01 21.22
C PHE A 21 -5.90 10.52 21.46
N LEU A 22 -6.58 10.98 22.51
CA LEU A 22 -6.62 12.40 22.85
C LEU A 22 -5.25 12.94 23.28
N GLN A 23 -4.46 12.13 23.99
CA GLN A 23 -3.08 12.45 24.34
C GLN A 23 -2.24 12.66 23.09
N PHE A 24 -2.31 11.75 22.10
CA PHE A 24 -1.58 11.88 20.83
C PHE A 24 -1.91 13.21 20.13
N LEU A 25 -3.18 13.59 20.07
CA LEU A 25 -3.59 14.88 19.50
C LEU A 25 -3.09 16.08 20.31
N ALA A 26 -3.09 15.98 21.64
CA ALA A 26 -2.62 17.05 22.52
C ALA A 26 -1.10 17.23 22.45
N GLU A 27 -0.35 16.13 22.35
CA GLU A 27 1.10 16.10 22.15
C GLU A 27 1.49 16.79 20.84
N GLY A 28 0.83 16.47 19.73
CA GLY A 28 1.07 17.14 18.45
C GLY A 28 0.61 18.61 18.40
N ALA A 29 -0.33 19.00 19.27
CA ALA A 29 -0.72 20.41 19.43
C ALA A 29 0.21 21.20 20.36
N TRP A 30 1.00 20.51 21.19
CA TRP A 30 1.90 21.12 22.15
C TRP A 30 3.21 21.59 21.51
N GLU A 31 3.81 20.74 20.68
CA GLU A 31 5.10 21.00 20.04
C GLU A 31 5.16 20.32 18.67
N GLU A 32 5.78 20.99 17.69
CA GLU A 32 6.10 20.39 16.40
C GLU A 32 7.11 19.23 16.61
N ASP A 33 6.96 18.15 15.85
CA ASP A 33 7.82 16.95 15.96
C ASP A 33 7.89 16.31 17.36
N TYR A 34 6.85 16.48 18.19
CA TYR A 34 6.79 15.83 19.50
C TYR A 34 6.94 14.29 19.33
N PRO A 35 7.82 13.63 20.11
CA PRO A 35 8.10 12.20 19.96
C PRO A 35 7.01 11.34 20.61
N ALA A 36 5.80 11.41 20.05
CA ALA A 36 4.65 10.64 20.47
C ALA A 36 4.95 9.14 20.32
N ARG A 37 4.53 8.35 21.32
CA ARG A 37 4.86 6.91 21.37
C ARG A 37 3.73 6.00 20.86
N ARG A 38 2.56 6.56 20.59
CA ARG A 38 1.33 5.84 20.22
C ARG A 38 0.45 6.74 19.35
N GLY A 39 -0.30 6.13 18.43
CA GLY A 39 -1.28 6.82 17.58
C GLY A 39 -0.89 6.82 16.10
N GLU A 40 0.40 6.93 15.80
CA GLU A 40 0.92 6.82 14.43
C GLU A 40 0.77 5.38 13.89
N PRO A 41 0.21 5.17 12.70
CA PRO A 41 0.00 3.84 12.12
C PRO A 41 1.28 3.01 11.96
N ARG A 42 2.41 3.66 11.66
CA ARG A 42 3.70 2.98 11.49
C ARG A 42 4.20 2.32 12.79
N ASP A 43 3.86 2.87 13.95
CA ASP A 43 4.41 2.41 15.24
C ASP A 43 3.70 1.15 15.77
N ILE A 44 2.49 0.85 15.27
CA ILE A 44 1.74 -0.34 15.72
C ILE A 44 2.08 -1.60 14.93
N VAL A 45 2.80 -1.47 13.80
CA VAL A 45 3.05 -2.56 12.84
C VAL A 45 3.60 -3.83 13.49
N ASP A 46 4.59 -3.73 14.38
CA ASP A 46 5.18 -4.90 15.04
C ASP A 46 4.19 -5.63 15.95
N TYR A 47 3.30 -4.90 16.61
CA TYR A 47 2.22 -5.50 17.39
C TYR A 47 1.18 -6.15 16.48
N MET A 48 0.80 -5.51 15.38
CA MET A 48 -0.15 -6.06 14.41
C MET A 48 0.37 -7.34 13.74
N LYS A 49 1.69 -7.46 13.53
CA LYS A 49 2.38 -8.68 13.07
C LYS A 49 2.38 -9.81 14.10
N SER A 50 2.31 -9.48 15.38
CA SER A 50 2.45 -10.44 16.47
C SER A 50 1.30 -11.45 16.46
N ARG A 51 1.60 -12.72 16.70
CA ARG A 51 0.58 -13.75 16.96
C ARG A 51 0.15 -13.81 18.43
N ASN A 52 0.89 -13.16 19.32
CA ASN A 52 0.62 -13.12 20.76
C ASN A 52 -0.27 -11.92 21.11
N GLN A 53 -1.47 -11.88 20.55
CA GLN A 53 -2.45 -10.80 20.76
C GLN A 53 -3.86 -11.37 20.91
N THR A 54 -4.74 -10.56 21.49
CA THR A 54 -6.18 -10.82 21.60
C THR A 54 -6.95 -9.66 20.94
N PRO A 55 -8.21 -9.84 20.52
CA PRO A 55 -9.04 -8.72 20.07
C PRO A 55 -9.15 -7.62 21.14
N ILE A 56 -9.38 -6.36 20.74
CA ILE A 56 -9.57 -5.23 21.67
C ILE A 56 -10.80 -5.46 22.56
N MET A 57 -11.82 -6.13 22.02
CA MET A 57 -13.06 -6.49 22.73
C MET A 57 -12.92 -7.67 23.69
N THR A 58 -11.70 -8.12 23.99
CA THR A 58 -11.45 -9.15 25.01
C THR A 58 -11.67 -8.57 26.40
N ASN A 59 -12.25 -9.37 27.31
CA ASN A 59 -12.39 -8.95 28.71
C ASN A 59 -11.02 -8.57 29.30
N SER A 60 -10.99 -7.49 30.08
CA SER A 60 -9.78 -6.84 30.60
C SER A 60 -8.82 -7.77 31.35
N GLU A 61 -9.33 -8.78 32.06
CA GLU A 61 -8.51 -9.75 32.82
C GLU A 61 -7.82 -10.78 31.92
N SER A 62 -8.31 -10.95 30.68
CA SER A 62 -7.82 -11.92 29.71
C SER A 62 -6.98 -11.29 28.59
N VAL A 63 -6.80 -9.97 28.61
CA VAL A 63 -6.05 -9.24 27.57
C VAL A 63 -4.57 -9.62 27.62
N LEU A 64 -4.06 -10.12 26.49
CA LEU A 64 -2.62 -10.29 26.29
C LEU A 64 -2.01 -8.94 25.89
N GLN A 65 -0.80 -8.64 26.40
CA GLN A 65 -0.07 -7.40 26.09
C GLN A 65 -0.92 -6.14 26.28
N ARG A 66 -1.34 -5.86 27.53
CA ARG A 66 -2.26 -4.76 27.88
C ARG A 66 -1.86 -3.40 27.30
N GLY A 67 -0.57 -3.06 27.28
CA GLY A 67 -0.08 -1.80 26.71
C GLY A 67 -0.48 -1.61 25.24
N PRO A 68 -0.01 -2.46 24.31
CA PRO A 68 -0.43 -2.39 22.93
C PRO A 68 -1.94 -2.58 22.70
N ASN A 69 -2.57 -3.53 23.39
CA ASN A 69 -3.97 -3.87 23.17
C ASN A 69 -4.96 -2.80 23.64
N ALA A 70 -4.80 -2.28 24.86
CA ALA A 70 -5.75 -1.36 25.47
C ALA A 70 -5.42 0.12 25.19
N TYR A 71 -4.17 0.45 24.82
CA TYR A 71 -3.74 1.82 24.60
C TYR A 71 -3.40 2.07 23.12
N ALA A 72 -2.41 1.35 22.58
CA ALA A 72 -1.80 1.72 21.30
C ALA A 72 -2.70 1.37 20.09
N LYS A 73 -3.22 0.14 20.00
CA LYS A 73 -4.07 -0.30 18.89
C LYS A 73 -5.37 0.53 18.79
N PRO A 74 -6.14 0.79 19.88
CA PRO A 74 -7.33 1.63 19.80
C PRO A 74 -7.01 3.08 19.42
N ALA A 75 -5.94 3.66 19.97
CA ALA A 75 -5.54 5.02 19.63
C ALA A 75 -5.14 5.14 18.14
N THR A 76 -4.40 4.16 17.65
CA THR A 76 -4.00 4.08 16.24
C THR A 76 -5.20 3.87 15.33
N ALA A 77 -6.13 2.99 15.70
CA ALA A 77 -7.37 2.79 14.96
C ALA A 77 -8.16 4.11 14.84
N LEU A 78 -8.36 4.83 15.95
CA LEU A 78 -9.07 6.11 15.92
C LEU A 78 -8.34 7.17 15.11
N ASN A 79 -7.01 7.18 15.12
CA ASN A 79 -6.22 8.07 14.28
C ASN A 79 -6.38 7.74 12.78
N ILE A 80 -6.32 6.47 12.39
CA ILE A 80 -6.60 6.02 11.00
C ILE A 80 -8.02 6.39 10.60
N LEU A 81 -8.99 6.17 11.49
CA LEU A 81 -10.39 6.52 11.24
C LEU A 81 -10.53 8.03 10.98
N ARG A 82 -9.80 8.86 11.73
CA ARG A 82 -9.81 10.32 11.61
C ARG A 82 -9.08 10.84 10.37
N GLU A 83 -7.88 10.36 10.09
CA GLU A 83 -7.03 10.93 9.05
C GLU A 83 -7.28 10.30 7.67
N THR A 84 -7.60 9.00 7.63
CA THR A 84 -7.62 8.22 6.39
C THR A 84 -9.03 7.86 5.93
N VAL A 85 -9.95 7.55 6.85
CA VAL A 85 -11.28 7.01 6.51
C VAL A 85 -12.37 8.09 6.47
N LEU A 86 -12.60 8.80 7.57
CA LEU A 86 -13.66 9.82 7.67
C LEU A 86 -13.19 11.23 7.32
N GLY A 87 -11.90 11.51 7.55
CA GLY A 87 -11.39 12.88 7.57
C GLY A 87 -11.72 13.59 8.90
N ARG A 88 -10.92 14.62 9.19
CA ARG A 88 -10.95 15.32 10.49
C ARG A 88 -12.29 15.93 10.83
N GLU A 89 -12.98 16.54 9.87
CA GLU A 89 -14.23 17.25 10.13
C GLU A 89 -15.34 16.32 10.60
N LEU A 90 -15.62 15.25 9.85
CA LEU A 90 -16.66 14.27 10.19
C LEU A 90 -16.31 13.50 11.47
N PHE A 91 -15.04 13.07 11.60
CA PHE A 91 -14.59 12.39 12.80
C PHE A 91 -14.73 13.28 14.04
N ASP A 92 -14.20 14.51 13.99
CA ASP A 92 -14.21 15.40 15.16
C ASP A 92 -15.63 15.80 15.55
N PHE A 93 -16.53 15.96 14.57
CA PHE A 93 -17.96 16.17 14.82
C PHE A 93 -18.58 14.98 15.56
N ALA A 94 -18.42 13.77 15.01
CA ALA A 94 -19.00 12.56 15.58
C ALA A 94 -18.44 12.23 16.97
N PHE A 95 -17.13 12.42 17.17
CA PHE A 95 -16.47 12.20 18.45
C PHE A 95 -16.92 13.21 19.52
N LYS A 96 -17.15 14.48 19.14
CA LYS A 96 -17.77 15.48 20.04
C LYS A 96 -19.20 15.12 20.40
N GLU A 97 -19.99 14.62 19.44
CA GLU A 97 -21.36 14.16 19.69
C GLU A 97 -21.41 12.98 20.66
N TYR A 98 -20.47 12.03 20.57
CA TYR A 98 -20.33 10.97 21.57
C TYR A 98 -20.14 11.54 22.98
N GLY A 99 -19.19 12.48 23.15
CA GLY A 99 -18.99 13.15 24.42
C GLY A 99 -20.23 13.88 24.93
N ARG A 100 -21.01 14.52 24.04
CA ARG A 100 -22.26 15.22 24.40
C ARG A 100 -23.38 14.27 24.82
N ARG A 101 -23.57 13.15 24.10
CA ARG A 101 -24.63 12.16 24.37
C ARG A 101 -24.41 11.42 25.68
N TRP A 102 -23.14 11.14 26.00
CA TRP A 102 -22.75 10.23 27.07
C TRP A 102 -22.09 10.88 28.28
N LYS A 103 -21.98 12.21 28.31
CA LYS A 103 -21.59 12.93 29.53
C LYS A 103 -22.50 12.53 30.70
N PHE A 104 -21.87 12.21 31.82
CA PHE A 104 -22.48 11.75 33.08
C PHE A 104 -23.29 10.44 32.96
N LYS A 105 -23.02 9.63 31.93
CA LYS A 105 -23.64 8.31 31.70
C LYS A 105 -22.58 7.21 31.60
N ARG A 106 -23.05 5.96 31.49
CA ARG A 106 -22.22 4.76 31.35
C ARG A 106 -22.39 4.08 29.99
N PRO A 107 -21.71 4.57 28.93
CA PRO A 107 -21.77 3.93 27.63
C PRO A 107 -21.04 2.58 27.61
N THR A 108 -21.47 1.74 26.69
CA THR A 108 -20.75 0.54 26.24
C THR A 108 -20.01 0.82 24.92
N PRO A 109 -19.13 -0.07 24.45
CA PRO A 109 -18.49 0.04 23.14
C PRO A 109 -19.47 0.31 21.99
N ALA A 110 -20.62 -0.36 21.99
CA ALA A 110 -21.64 -0.21 20.95
C ALA A 110 -22.19 1.22 20.88
N ASP A 111 -22.23 1.94 22.00
CA ASP A 111 -22.70 3.32 22.05
C ASP A 111 -21.72 4.29 21.39
N LEU A 112 -20.41 4.03 21.49
CA LEU A 112 -19.39 4.76 20.74
C LEU A 112 -19.53 4.46 19.24
N PHE A 113 -19.52 3.18 18.87
CA PHE A 113 -19.57 2.77 17.45
C PHE A 113 -20.80 3.34 16.73
N ARG A 114 -22.00 3.18 17.33
CA ARG A 114 -23.23 3.75 16.78
C ARG A 114 -23.22 5.26 16.71
N THR A 115 -22.64 5.95 17.70
CA THR A 115 -22.57 7.42 17.65
C THR A 115 -21.64 7.87 16.53
N MET A 116 -20.50 7.19 16.34
CA MET A 116 -19.58 7.50 15.25
C MET A 116 -20.24 7.32 13.89
N GLU A 117 -20.99 6.23 13.68
CA GLU A 117 -21.71 5.96 12.42
C GLU A 117 -22.87 6.93 12.19
N ASP A 118 -23.76 7.09 13.17
CA ASP A 118 -24.95 7.95 13.10
C ASP A 118 -24.58 9.42 12.86
N ALA A 119 -23.57 9.94 13.56
CA ALA A 119 -23.18 11.34 13.43
C ALA A 119 -22.30 11.61 12.20
N SER A 120 -21.52 10.63 11.71
CA SER A 120 -20.74 10.79 10.47
C SER A 120 -21.52 10.45 9.21
N GLY A 121 -22.64 9.73 9.32
CA GLY A 121 -23.43 9.24 8.18
C GLY A 121 -22.69 8.17 7.36
N THR A 122 -21.65 7.55 7.91
CA THR A 122 -20.80 6.56 7.23
C THR A 122 -20.94 5.20 7.89
N ASP A 123 -21.02 4.14 7.08
CA ASP A 123 -21.00 2.75 7.56
C ASP A 123 -19.57 2.35 7.95
N LEU A 124 -19.37 2.05 9.23
CA LEU A 124 -18.07 1.72 9.82
C LEU A 124 -18.04 0.28 10.37
N ASP A 125 -19.03 -0.56 10.04
CA ASP A 125 -19.13 -1.93 10.54
C ASP A 125 -17.85 -2.72 10.22
N TRP A 126 -17.32 -2.57 9.00
CA TRP A 126 -16.08 -3.22 8.57
C TRP A 126 -14.88 -2.78 9.41
N PHE A 127 -14.84 -1.49 9.76
CA PHE A 127 -13.75 -0.88 10.52
C PHE A 127 -13.76 -1.37 11.96
N TRP A 128 -14.92 -1.29 12.63
CA TRP A 128 -15.07 -1.78 13.99
C TRP A 128 -14.80 -3.27 14.08
N ARG A 129 -15.36 -4.06 13.16
CA ARG A 129 -15.13 -5.51 13.12
C ARG A 129 -13.66 -5.85 12.98
N GLY A 130 -12.96 -5.27 12.00
CA GLY A 130 -11.54 -5.56 11.73
C GLY A 130 -10.62 -5.11 12.86
N TRP A 131 -10.77 -3.87 13.33
CA TRP A 131 -9.84 -3.33 14.34
C TRP A 131 -10.13 -3.82 15.77
N PHE A 132 -11.41 -3.99 16.14
CA PHE A 132 -11.79 -4.22 17.53
C PHE A 132 -12.15 -5.68 17.86
N TYR A 133 -12.71 -6.41 16.89
CA TYR A 133 -13.21 -7.77 17.11
C TYR A 133 -12.31 -8.88 16.55
N THR A 134 -11.28 -8.55 15.77
CA THR A 134 -10.30 -9.52 15.26
C THR A 134 -8.86 -9.16 15.63
N THR A 135 -7.96 -10.10 15.33
CA THR A 135 -6.50 -9.92 15.39
C THR A 135 -5.91 -9.81 13.99
N ASP A 136 -6.75 -9.53 12.98
CA ASP A 136 -6.30 -9.36 11.61
C ASP A 136 -5.41 -8.11 11.51
N ALA A 137 -4.59 -8.08 10.47
CA ALA A 137 -3.69 -6.98 10.18
C ALA A 137 -3.92 -6.46 8.75
N VAL A 138 -3.49 -5.23 8.48
CA VAL A 138 -3.46 -4.72 7.11
C VAL A 138 -2.22 -5.29 6.44
N ASP A 139 -2.39 -6.06 5.37
CA ASP A 139 -1.32 -6.48 4.45
C ASP A 139 -1.96 -6.56 3.06
N VAL A 140 -1.73 -5.53 2.24
CA VAL A 140 -2.29 -5.41 0.90
C VAL A 140 -1.18 -5.54 -0.14
N SER A 141 -1.15 -6.71 -0.78
CA SER A 141 -0.22 -6.99 -1.86
C SER A 141 -0.69 -6.37 -3.17
N VAL A 142 0.20 -5.67 -3.87
CA VAL A 142 0.09 -5.40 -5.31
C VAL A 142 0.65 -6.60 -6.05
N ASP A 143 -0.24 -7.42 -6.61
CA ASP A 143 0.14 -8.71 -7.18
C ASP A 143 0.67 -8.58 -8.61
N GLY A 144 0.03 -7.74 -9.43
CA GLY A 144 0.35 -7.59 -10.84
C GLY A 144 -0.45 -6.49 -11.50
N ILE A 145 0.09 -6.00 -12.61
CA ILE A 145 -0.55 -4.97 -13.44
C ILE A 145 -0.58 -5.48 -14.88
N SER A 146 -1.78 -5.52 -15.44
CA SER A 146 -2.00 -5.80 -16.87
C SER A 146 -2.29 -4.50 -17.58
N GLU A 147 -1.43 -4.14 -18.52
CA GLU A 147 -1.59 -2.95 -19.36
C GLU A 147 -2.40 -3.28 -20.61
N TYR A 148 -3.35 -2.40 -20.92
CA TYR A 148 -4.17 -2.43 -22.11
C TYR A 148 -4.20 -1.03 -22.72
N THR A 149 -4.13 -0.97 -24.04
CA THR A 149 -4.42 0.23 -24.81
C THR A 149 -5.74 0.04 -25.55
N VAL A 150 -6.49 1.11 -25.77
CA VAL A 150 -7.66 1.05 -26.64
C VAL A 150 -7.19 0.74 -28.06
N SER A 151 -7.61 -0.38 -28.63
CA SER A 151 -7.25 -0.75 -30.00
C SER A 151 -7.87 0.25 -30.97
N SER A 152 -7.04 0.82 -31.85
CA SER A 152 -7.50 1.74 -32.89
C SER A 152 -8.37 1.03 -33.94
N GLN A 153 -8.36 -0.31 -33.94
CA GLN A 153 -8.91 -1.21 -34.95
C GLN A 153 -8.31 -1.00 -36.37
N ASN A 154 -7.45 -0.01 -36.56
CA ASN A 154 -6.84 0.29 -37.84
C ASN A 154 -5.77 -0.76 -38.14
N PRO A 155 -5.91 -1.56 -39.21
CA PRO A 155 -5.00 -2.67 -39.48
C PRO A 155 -3.56 -2.23 -39.69
N GLU A 156 -3.31 -1.03 -40.21
CA GLU A 156 -1.96 -0.47 -40.38
C GLU A 156 -1.27 -0.24 -39.03
N ILE A 157 -2.00 0.28 -38.05
CA ILE A 157 -1.50 0.55 -36.70
C ILE A 157 -1.35 -0.76 -35.92
N GLU A 158 -2.41 -1.58 -35.90
CA GLU A 158 -2.47 -2.79 -35.08
C GLU A 158 -1.51 -3.90 -35.57
N LYS A 159 -1.34 -4.07 -36.90
CA LYS A 159 -0.36 -5.05 -37.42
C LYS A 159 1.07 -4.55 -37.25
N ALA A 160 1.34 -3.26 -37.43
CA ALA A 160 2.66 -2.70 -37.16
C ALA A 160 3.04 -2.80 -35.67
N TRP A 161 2.09 -2.57 -34.76
CA TRP A 161 2.28 -2.76 -33.32
C TRP A 161 2.55 -4.22 -32.97
N ARG A 162 1.77 -5.17 -33.49
CA ARG A 162 2.01 -6.61 -33.30
C ARG A 162 3.35 -7.08 -33.86
N ARG A 163 3.79 -6.53 -34.99
CA ARG A 163 5.13 -6.80 -35.54
C ARG A 163 6.22 -6.35 -34.56
N LYS A 164 6.13 -5.13 -34.02
CA LYS A 164 7.06 -4.63 -33.00
C LYS A 164 7.07 -5.51 -31.74
N LEU A 165 5.91 -6.01 -31.32
CA LEU A 165 5.81 -6.92 -30.18
C LEU A 165 6.54 -8.24 -30.46
N ARG A 166 6.27 -8.89 -31.62
CA ARG A 166 6.98 -10.11 -32.05
C ARG A 166 8.49 -9.87 -32.12
N ASP A 167 8.91 -8.77 -32.72
CA ASP A 167 10.34 -8.48 -32.93
C ASP A 167 11.07 -8.15 -31.61
N ALA A 168 10.34 -7.80 -30.55
CA ALA A 168 10.87 -7.59 -29.20
C ALA A 168 10.97 -8.90 -28.38
N GLU A 169 10.35 -9.99 -28.85
CA GLU A 169 10.47 -11.29 -28.20
C GLU A 169 11.92 -11.80 -28.29
N PRO A 170 12.43 -12.47 -27.24
CA PRO A 170 13.79 -12.99 -27.26
C PRO A 170 13.91 -14.08 -28.32
N ALA A 171 14.91 -13.94 -29.20
CA ALA A 171 15.21 -14.94 -30.22
C ALA A 171 15.41 -16.32 -29.57
N SER A 172 14.80 -17.35 -30.17
CA SER A 172 14.88 -18.71 -29.62
C SER A 172 16.31 -19.25 -29.67
N LEU A 173 16.64 -20.21 -28.79
CA LEU A 173 17.95 -20.86 -28.81
C LEU A 173 18.24 -21.53 -30.18
N THR A 174 17.20 -22.03 -30.85
CA THR A 174 17.29 -22.60 -32.19
C THR A 174 17.68 -21.55 -33.23
N GLU A 175 17.04 -20.38 -33.23
CA GLU A 175 17.41 -19.27 -34.12
C GLU A 175 18.82 -18.75 -33.85
N GLN A 176 19.19 -18.62 -32.57
CA GLN A 176 20.53 -18.21 -32.17
C GLN A 176 21.58 -19.19 -32.69
N ARG A 177 21.34 -20.51 -32.60
CA ARG A 177 22.26 -21.55 -33.09
C ARG A 177 22.27 -21.72 -34.60
N ASN A 178 21.13 -21.49 -35.25
CA ASN A 178 21.02 -21.54 -36.70
C ASN A 178 21.48 -20.24 -37.38
N LYS A 179 21.96 -19.26 -36.61
CA LYS A 179 22.54 -18.02 -37.13
C LYS A 179 23.78 -18.36 -37.96
N GLY A 180 23.74 -18.08 -39.25
CA GLY A 180 24.79 -18.43 -40.21
C GLY A 180 24.63 -19.79 -40.89
N MET A 181 23.53 -20.52 -40.63
CA MET A 181 23.20 -21.72 -41.40
C MET A 181 22.81 -21.31 -42.83
N PRO A 182 23.43 -21.90 -43.88
CA PRO A 182 23.13 -21.55 -45.26
C PRO A 182 21.66 -21.86 -45.58
N ARG A 183 20.97 -20.90 -46.19
CA ARG A 183 19.55 -21.07 -46.56
C ARG A 183 19.43 -21.46 -48.02
N ARG A 184 18.59 -22.47 -48.31
CA ARG A 184 18.38 -22.95 -49.67
C ARG A 184 17.83 -21.86 -50.61
N VAL A 185 16.99 -20.98 -50.09
CA VAL A 185 16.42 -19.83 -50.81
C VAL A 185 17.45 -18.74 -51.16
N GLU A 186 18.62 -18.74 -50.53
CA GLU A 186 19.73 -17.84 -50.91
C GLU A 186 20.48 -18.39 -52.13
N ALA A 187 20.66 -19.71 -52.21
CA ALA A 187 21.27 -20.39 -53.35
C ALA A 187 20.33 -20.51 -54.57
N HIS A 188 19.01 -20.52 -54.32
CA HIS A 188 17.97 -20.70 -55.33
C HIS A 188 16.88 -19.63 -55.18
N PRO A 189 17.08 -18.43 -55.77
CA PRO A 189 16.12 -17.33 -55.68
C PRO A 189 14.74 -17.66 -56.26
N GLU A 190 14.65 -18.61 -57.19
CA GLU A 190 13.41 -19.12 -57.78
C GLU A 190 12.49 -19.81 -56.77
N LEU A 191 13.01 -20.19 -55.61
CA LEU A 191 12.22 -20.76 -54.51
C LEU A 191 11.53 -19.69 -53.65
N LYS A 192 11.82 -18.40 -53.89
CA LYS A 192 11.13 -17.31 -53.19
C LYS A 192 9.70 -17.19 -53.72
N ASP A 193 8.75 -17.12 -52.81
CA ASP A 193 7.33 -16.93 -53.09
C ASP A 193 6.80 -15.64 -52.44
N PHE A 194 5.49 -15.44 -52.57
CA PHE A 194 4.77 -14.30 -52.00
C PHE A 194 5.02 -14.11 -50.49
N TYR A 195 5.17 -15.18 -49.73
CA TYR A 195 5.31 -15.14 -48.26
C TYR A 195 6.74 -14.80 -47.81
N ASN A 196 7.71 -14.78 -48.73
CA ASN A 196 9.06 -14.30 -48.40
C ASN A 196 9.13 -12.78 -48.25
N GLU A 197 8.24 -12.03 -48.90
CA GLU A 197 8.15 -10.56 -48.82
C GLU A 197 6.96 -10.11 -47.95
N HIS A 198 5.96 -10.98 -47.77
CA HIS A 198 4.76 -10.69 -47.00
C HIS A 198 4.60 -11.66 -45.81
N ASP A 199 4.79 -11.13 -44.60
CA ASP A 199 4.55 -11.86 -43.36
C ASP A 199 3.11 -11.68 -42.86
N ASP A 200 2.80 -12.33 -41.74
CA ASP A 200 1.49 -12.28 -41.05
C ASP A 200 1.05 -10.85 -40.67
N PHE A 201 1.97 -9.88 -40.65
CA PHE A 201 1.71 -8.48 -40.33
C PHE A 201 1.56 -7.59 -41.57
N THR A 202 1.63 -8.16 -42.77
CA THR A 202 1.33 -7.44 -44.00
C THR A 202 -0.16 -7.10 -44.04
N VAL A 203 -0.49 -5.83 -44.27
CA VAL A 203 -1.87 -5.36 -44.33
C VAL A 203 -2.47 -5.67 -45.68
N THR A 204 -3.64 -6.32 -45.68
CA THR A 204 -4.35 -6.69 -46.90
C THR A 204 -5.48 -5.71 -47.20
N ASN A 205 -5.95 -5.67 -48.45
CA ASN A 205 -7.12 -4.88 -48.81
C ASN A 205 -8.39 -5.37 -48.09
N ALA A 206 -8.49 -6.66 -47.79
CA ALA A 206 -9.59 -7.20 -47.00
C ALA A 206 -9.60 -6.63 -45.58
N ASP A 207 -8.43 -6.45 -44.95
CA ASP A 207 -8.32 -5.82 -43.63
C ASP A 207 -8.80 -4.36 -43.66
N ARG A 208 -8.42 -3.60 -44.70
CA ARG A 208 -8.83 -2.21 -44.87
C ARG A 208 -10.33 -2.08 -45.08
N ASN A 209 -10.93 -2.92 -45.92
CA ASN A 209 -12.38 -2.93 -46.14
C ASN A 209 -13.15 -3.24 -44.85
N LYS A 210 -12.68 -4.25 -44.09
CA LYS A 210 -13.29 -4.62 -42.81
C LYS A 210 -13.23 -3.46 -41.80
N PHE A 211 -12.12 -2.74 -41.74
CA PHE A 211 -11.97 -1.57 -40.88
C PHE A 211 -12.96 -0.46 -41.25
N THR A 212 -13.08 -0.13 -42.54
CA THR A 212 -14.05 0.88 -43.01
C THR A 212 -15.49 0.50 -42.64
N GLU A 213 -15.90 -0.74 -42.89
CA GLU A 213 -17.24 -1.22 -42.55
C GLU A 213 -17.53 -1.20 -41.03
N GLN A 214 -16.52 -1.44 -40.20
CA GLN A 214 -16.65 -1.36 -38.76
C GLN A 214 -16.77 0.09 -38.29
N GLN A 215 -16.00 1.01 -38.87
CA GLN A 215 -16.06 2.43 -38.54
C GLN A 215 -17.39 3.08 -38.92
N ASP A 216 -18.00 2.69 -40.03
CA ASP A 216 -19.29 3.24 -40.46
C ASP A 216 -20.44 2.86 -39.51
N LYS A 217 -20.27 1.82 -38.69
CA LYS A 217 -21.26 1.35 -37.71
C LYS A 217 -21.15 2.02 -36.35
N LEU A 218 -20.06 2.73 -36.08
CA LEU A 218 -19.80 3.34 -34.77
C LEU A 218 -20.40 4.74 -34.68
N GLU A 219 -20.93 5.07 -33.51
CA GLU A 219 -21.36 6.43 -33.16
C GLU A 219 -20.15 7.35 -32.91
N ASP A 220 -20.36 8.66 -32.97
CA ASP A 220 -19.28 9.65 -32.84
C ASP A 220 -18.52 9.55 -31.50
N TRP A 221 -19.22 9.22 -30.42
CA TRP A 221 -18.58 9.05 -29.10
C TRP A 221 -17.74 7.76 -29.03
N GLU A 222 -18.12 6.69 -29.73
CA GLU A 222 -17.34 5.45 -29.81
C GLU A 222 -16.05 5.69 -30.61
N LYS A 223 -16.15 6.44 -31.70
CA LYS A 223 -14.99 6.89 -32.50
C LYS A 223 -14.04 7.77 -31.68
N ALA A 224 -14.58 8.69 -30.89
CA ALA A 224 -13.81 9.51 -29.97
C ALA A 224 -13.10 8.66 -28.90
N LEU A 225 -13.75 7.60 -28.40
CA LEU A 225 -13.14 6.70 -27.42
C LEU A 225 -11.98 5.88 -28.03
N LEU A 226 -12.15 5.35 -29.25
CA LEU A 226 -11.09 4.62 -29.97
C LEU A 226 -9.87 5.51 -30.29
N SER A 227 -10.08 6.81 -30.46
CA SER A 227 -9.02 7.80 -30.70
C SER A 227 -8.48 8.47 -29.43
N SER A 228 -9.02 8.13 -28.26
CA SER A 228 -8.65 8.78 -26.99
C SER A 228 -7.21 8.52 -26.54
N GLY A 229 -6.58 7.46 -27.05
CA GLY A 229 -5.20 7.10 -26.72
C GLY A 229 -4.97 6.75 -25.24
N LYS A 230 -6.04 6.47 -24.48
CA LYS A 230 -5.95 6.19 -23.05
C LYS A 230 -5.23 4.88 -22.78
N HIS A 231 -4.52 4.86 -21.66
CA HIS A 231 -3.87 3.68 -21.12
C HIS A 231 -4.71 3.11 -19.97
N LEU A 232 -5.09 1.84 -20.08
CA LEU A 232 -5.92 1.13 -19.12
C LEU A 232 -5.06 0.11 -18.39
N TYR A 233 -5.08 0.15 -17.06
CA TYR A 233 -4.33 -0.76 -16.23
C TYR A 233 -5.29 -1.53 -15.33
N LEU A 234 -5.28 -2.85 -15.42
CA LEU A 234 -5.93 -3.73 -14.45
C LEU A 234 -4.91 -4.08 -13.38
N VAL A 235 -5.12 -3.56 -12.17
CA VAL A 235 -4.25 -3.76 -11.01
C VAL A 235 -4.90 -4.76 -10.07
N ASP A 236 -4.21 -5.88 -9.85
CA ASP A 236 -4.65 -6.92 -8.93
C ASP A 236 -4.13 -6.62 -7.52
N PHE A 237 -5.04 -6.59 -6.55
CA PHE A 237 -4.72 -6.46 -5.13
C PHE A 237 -5.20 -7.69 -4.36
N THR A 238 -4.37 -8.18 -3.44
CA THR A 238 -4.74 -9.23 -2.49
C THR A 238 -4.64 -8.70 -1.06
N ASN A 239 -5.72 -8.86 -0.30
CA ASN A 239 -5.74 -8.67 1.15
C ASN A 239 -5.23 -9.95 1.84
N VAL A 240 -3.94 -9.94 2.18
CA VAL A 240 -3.23 -11.06 2.81
C VAL A 240 -3.49 -11.07 4.32
N GLY A 241 -3.54 -9.89 4.94
CA GLY A 241 -3.62 -9.73 6.39
C GLY A 241 -5.02 -9.90 6.98
N GLY A 242 -6.05 -9.85 6.13
CA GLY A 242 -7.46 -10.07 6.48
C GLY A 242 -8.19 -8.81 6.93
N LEU A 243 -7.49 -7.76 7.35
CA LEU A 243 -8.11 -6.50 7.75
C LEU A 243 -8.46 -5.69 6.50
N VAL A 244 -9.75 -5.42 6.32
CA VAL A 244 -10.25 -4.58 5.23
C VAL A 244 -9.78 -3.14 5.44
N THR A 245 -9.23 -2.52 4.39
CA THR A 245 -8.70 -1.15 4.44
C THR A 245 -8.95 -0.42 3.11
N PRO A 246 -9.04 0.93 3.10
CA PRO A 246 -8.99 1.70 1.86
C PRO A 246 -7.68 1.46 1.08
N LEU A 247 -7.73 1.61 -0.24
CA LEU A 247 -6.51 1.64 -1.06
C LEU A 247 -6.08 3.08 -1.27
N VAL A 248 -4.80 3.35 -1.07
CA VAL A 248 -4.19 4.67 -1.18
C VAL A 248 -3.04 4.53 -2.15
N LEU A 249 -3.28 4.91 -3.40
CA LEU A 249 -2.41 4.59 -4.51
C LEU A 249 -1.63 5.84 -4.93
N GLU A 250 -0.31 5.83 -4.79
CA GLU A 250 0.55 6.76 -5.53
C GLU A 250 0.79 6.17 -6.92
N ILE A 251 0.32 6.89 -7.95
CA ILE A 251 0.51 6.53 -9.35
C ILE A 251 1.56 7.47 -9.95
N GLN A 252 2.59 6.89 -10.55
CA GLN A 252 3.65 7.60 -11.24
C GLN A 252 3.54 7.38 -12.75
N LEU A 253 3.47 8.48 -13.50
CA LEU A 253 3.39 8.48 -14.96
C LEU A 253 4.78 8.63 -15.61
N ALA A 254 4.88 8.29 -16.89
CA ALA A 254 6.11 8.36 -17.67
C ALA A 254 6.71 9.78 -17.74
N SER A 255 5.91 10.84 -17.66
CA SER A 255 6.39 12.23 -17.53
C SER A 255 7.10 12.53 -16.20
N GLY A 256 7.00 11.63 -15.21
CA GLY A 256 7.44 11.87 -13.83
C GLY A 256 6.36 12.49 -12.94
N LYS A 257 5.19 12.85 -13.49
CA LYS A 257 4.04 13.31 -12.69
C LYS A 257 3.58 12.20 -11.74
N LYS A 258 3.29 12.59 -10.49
CA LYS A 258 2.72 11.72 -9.46
C LYS A 258 1.39 12.28 -8.97
N TYR A 259 0.45 11.40 -8.67
CA TYR A 259 -0.80 11.77 -8.01
C TYR A 259 -1.29 10.64 -7.10
N ILE A 260 -2.14 11.00 -6.14
CA ILE A 260 -2.75 10.06 -5.20
C ILE A 260 -4.18 9.78 -5.64
N GLU A 261 -4.52 8.49 -5.74
CA GLU A 261 -5.89 8.01 -5.91
C GLU A 261 -6.30 7.25 -4.63
N ARG A 262 -7.39 7.71 -4.00
CA ARG A 262 -7.95 7.09 -2.78
C ARG A 262 -9.19 6.29 -3.16
N ILE A 263 -9.15 4.99 -2.89
CA ILE A 263 -10.25 4.06 -3.15
C ILE A 263 -10.83 3.64 -1.79
N PRO A 264 -12.14 3.83 -1.57
CA PRO A 264 -12.79 3.43 -0.32
C PRO A 264 -12.69 1.92 -0.03
N ALA A 265 -12.80 1.55 1.24
CA ALA A 265 -12.72 0.17 1.71
C ALA A 265 -13.82 -0.75 1.14
N GLU A 266 -14.91 -0.17 0.65
CA GLU A 266 -16.05 -0.85 0.04
C GLU A 266 -15.67 -1.59 -1.25
N VAL A 267 -14.49 -1.30 -1.82
CA VAL A 267 -13.94 -2.05 -2.95
C VAL A 267 -13.85 -3.57 -2.65
N TRP A 268 -13.70 -3.94 -1.38
CA TRP A 268 -13.58 -5.32 -0.91
C TRP A 268 -14.95 -6.03 -0.72
N ARG A 269 -16.08 -5.35 -0.92
CA ARG A 269 -17.43 -5.84 -0.57
C ARG A 269 -17.79 -7.20 -1.19
N TYR A 270 -17.50 -7.39 -2.48
CA TYR A 270 -17.86 -8.63 -3.20
C TYR A 270 -16.78 -9.70 -3.10
N SER A 271 -15.53 -9.31 -2.86
CA SER A 271 -14.41 -10.21 -2.72
C SER A 271 -13.44 -9.65 -1.68
N PRO A 272 -13.52 -10.11 -0.42
CA PRO A 272 -12.72 -9.56 0.67
C PRO A 272 -11.23 -9.94 0.61
N LYS A 273 -10.88 -10.90 -0.27
CA LYS A 273 -9.51 -11.43 -0.39
C LYS A 273 -8.76 -10.88 -1.59
N LYS A 274 -9.41 -10.74 -2.74
CA LYS A 274 -8.75 -10.33 -3.98
C LYS A 274 -9.67 -9.48 -4.83
N ILE A 275 -9.16 -8.38 -5.36
CA ILE A 275 -9.87 -7.48 -6.26
C ILE A 275 -8.98 -7.10 -7.43
N THR A 276 -9.61 -6.69 -8.51
CA THR A 276 -8.94 -6.07 -9.66
C THR A 276 -9.53 -4.68 -9.83
N LYS A 277 -8.68 -3.66 -9.87
CA LYS A 277 -9.07 -2.26 -10.07
C LYS A 277 -8.62 -1.80 -11.45
N LEU A 278 -9.55 -1.22 -12.20
CA LEU A 278 -9.23 -0.48 -13.42
C LEU A 278 -8.75 0.92 -13.07
N ILE A 279 -7.56 1.27 -13.58
CA ILE A 279 -6.98 2.61 -13.54
C ILE A 279 -6.84 3.08 -14.98
N VAL A 280 -7.31 4.29 -15.28
CA VAL A 280 -7.26 4.87 -16.63
C VAL A 280 -6.40 6.13 -16.57
N THR A 281 -5.43 6.22 -17.48
CA THR A 281 -4.44 7.31 -17.50
C THR A 281 -4.25 7.85 -18.92
N ASP A 282 -3.79 9.10 -18.99
CA ASP A 282 -3.45 9.79 -20.24
C ASP A 282 -2.05 9.44 -20.76
N GLU A 283 -1.18 8.99 -19.87
CA GLU A 283 0.21 8.66 -20.15
C GLU A 283 0.54 7.28 -19.56
N PRO A 284 1.56 6.57 -20.09
CA PRO A 284 1.96 5.30 -19.53
C PRO A 284 2.29 5.39 -18.04
N MET A 285 1.74 4.49 -17.24
CA MET A 285 2.07 4.35 -15.82
C MET A 285 3.38 3.57 -15.69
N VAL A 286 4.34 4.14 -14.96
CA VAL A 286 5.67 3.54 -14.72
C VAL A 286 5.87 3.05 -13.30
N GLY A 287 4.96 3.42 -12.39
CA GLY A 287 5.01 2.97 -11.01
C GLY A 287 3.68 3.12 -10.30
N LEU A 288 3.44 2.21 -9.36
CA LEU A 288 2.33 2.24 -8.44
C LEU A 288 2.83 1.86 -7.05
N THR A 289 2.43 2.60 -6.02
CA THR A 289 2.74 2.27 -4.61
C THR A 289 1.47 2.40 -3.78
N GLN A 290 1.06 1.29 -3.16
CA GLN A 290 0.00 1.24 -2.16
C GLN A 290 0.52 1.76 -0.81
N ASP A 291 -0.30 2.54 -0.13
CA ASP A 291 -0.01 3.18 1.15
C ASP A 291 1.35 3.93 1.17
N PRO A 292 1.55 4.93 0.28
CA PRO A 292 2.82 5.65 0.16
C PRO A 292 3.18 6.47 1.41
N TYR A 293 2.20 6.77 2.27
CA TYR A 293 2.36 7.56 3.49
C TYR A 293 2.37 6.74 4.77
N TRP A 294 2.21 5.41 4.66
CA TRP A 294 2.08 4.48 5.79
C TRP A 294 0.95 4.88 6.74
N GLU A 295 -0.18 5.28 6.18
CA GLU A 295 -1.36 5.78 6.89
C GLU A 295 -2.39 4.67 7.21
N THR A 296 -2.15 3.43 6.77
CA THR A 296 -3.06 2.29 7.01
C THR A 296 -2.54 1.24 8.00
N ALA A 297 -1.30 1.41 8.50
CA ALA A 297 -0.58 0.42 9.30
C ALA A 297 -0.36 -0.92 8.58
N ASP A 298 -0.03 -0.87 7.28
CA ASP A 298 0.33 -2.07 6.52
C ASP A 298 1.57 -2.74 7.14
N ILE A 299 1.44 -4.03 7.46
CA ILE A 299 2.51 -4.78 8.09
C ILE A 299 3.59 -5.19 7.10
N ASN A 300 3.31 -5.21 5.80
CA ASN A 300 4.28 -5.60 4.79
C ASN A 300 4.39 -4.49 3.74
N VAL A 301 5.46 -3.72 3.78
CA VAL A 301 5.69 -2.66 2.79
C VAL A 301 6.40 -3.17 1.54
N ASP A 302 6.93 -4.39 1.56
CA ASP A 302 7.76 -4.95 0.49
C ASP A 302 6.91 -5.34 -0.74
N ASN A 303 5.63 -5.64 -0.54
CA ASN A 303 4.65 -6.01 -1.56
C ASN A 303 3.73 -4.84 -1.96
N ASN A 304 3.98 -3.62 -1.49
CA ASN A 304 3.15 -2.46 -1.81
C ASN A 304 3.47 -1.80 -3.15
N ALA A 305 4.61 -2.13 -3.76
CA ALA A 305 5.11 -1.42 -4.93
C ALA A 305 5.16 -2.29 -6.19
N TRP A 306 4.72 -1.70 -7.30
CA TRP A 306 5.01 -2.17 -8.64
C TRP A 306 5.80 -1.11 -9.43
N PRO A 307 6.93 -1.48 -10.07
CA PRO A 307 7.67 -2.72 -9.86
C PRO A 307 8.15 -2.86 -8.40
N ARG A 308 8.41 -4.10 -7.96
CA ARG A 308 8.88 -4.35 -6.59
C ARG A 308 10.21 -3.64 -6.35
N LYS A 309 10.27 -2.89 -5.24
CA LYS A 309 11.47 -2.15 -4.83
C LYS A 309 12.38 -3.06 -4.02
N VAL A 310 13.69 -2.97 -4.25
CA VAL A 310 14.68 -3.71 -3.46
C VAL A 310 14.95 -2.93 -2.18
N ASN A 311 14.65 -3.53 -1.03
CA ASN A 311 14.92 -2.92 0.27
C ASN A 311 16.35 -3.25 0.73
N PRO A 312 17.23 -2.24 0.90
CA PRO A 312 18.60 -2.48 1.33
C PRO A 312 18.60 -2.91 2.81
N SER A 313 19.15 -4.09 3.10
CA SER A 313 19.37 -4.56 4.47
C SER A 313 20.86 -4.67 4.77
N ARG A 314 21.24 -4.40 6.03
CA ARG A 314 22.60 -4.56 6.54
C ARG A 314 22.65 -5.74 7.50
N LEU A 315 23.62 -6.64 7.31
CA LEU A 315 23.89 -7.72 8.24
C LEU A 315 24.79 -7.20 9.36
N GLU A 316 24.28 -7.15 10.59
CA GLU A 316 25.09 -6.85 11.77
C GLU A 316 25.35 -8.14 12.58
N LEU A 317 26.63 -8.42 12.86
CA LEU A 317 27.04 -9.50 13.73
C LEU A 317 27.08 -8.97 15.17
N PHE A 318 26.09 -9.29 15.99
CA PHE A 318 26.11 -8.94 17.41
C PHE A 318 25.70 -10.10 18.32
N LYS A 319 26.25 -10.08 19.54
CA LYS A 319 25.75 -10.87 20.67
C LYS A 319 24.67 -10.02 21.37
N THR A 320 23.51 -10.62 21.62
CA THR A 320 22.33 -9.93 22.16
C THR A 320 22.67 -9.14 23.42
N ASN A 321 22.43 -7.83 23.39
CA ASN A 321 22.57 -6.95 24.56
C ASN A 321 21.19 -6.37 24.89
N ARG A 322 20.74 -6.51 26.14
CA ARG A 322 19.35 -6.24 26.57
C ARG A 322 19.14 -4.87 27.24
N SER A 323 20.11 -3.96 27.16
CA SER A 323 19.94 -2.61 27.75
C SER A 323 19.19 -1.71 26.78
N GLN A 324 18.15 -1.02 27.26
CA GLN A 324 17.61 0.13 26.53
C GLN A 324 18.66 1.25 26.50
N PRO A 325 18.88 1.90 25.35
CA PRO A 325 19.75 3.07 25.26
C PRO A 325 19.11 4.26 25.99
N ASP A 326 19.93 5.00 26.74
CA ASP A 326 19.53 6.22 27.43
C ASP A 326 20.44 7.32 26.92
N LEU A 327 19.92 8.16 26.02
CA LEU A 327 20.74 9.16 25.32
C LEU A 327 21.45 10.11 26.29
N MET A 328 20.82 10.49 27.40
CA MET A 328 21.42 11.39 28.37
C MET A 328 22.58 10.71 29.10
N LYS A 329 22.41 9.46 29.48
CA LYS A 329 23.46 8.67 30.12
C LYS A 329 24.59 8.33 29.13
N ASP A 330 24.23 7.92 27.93
CA ASP A 330 25.14 7.44 26.90
C ASP A 330 25.98 8.60 26.33
N PHE A 331 25.37 9.78 26.12
CA PHE A 331 26.09 11.00 25.71
C PHE A 331 27.13 11.44 26.75
N ASN A 332 26.81 11.28 28.03
CA ASN A 332 27.71 11.63 29.13
C ASN A 332 28.70 10.49 29.48
N THR A 333 28.65 9.37 28.77
CA THR A 333 29.58 8.26 29.01
C THR A 333 30.98 8.65 28.49
N PRO A 334 32.02 8.65 29.34
CA PRO A 334 33.35 9.04 28.91
C PRO A 334 33.88 8.06 27.85
N LEU A 335 34.47 8.63 26.78
CA LEU A 335 35.09 7.84 25.71
C LEU A 335 36.17 6.94 26.30
N LYS A 336 36.08 5.63 26.04
CA LYS A 336 37.15 4.70 26.38
C LYS A 336 38.31 4.94 25.42
N GLN A 337 39.51 5.13 25.96
CA GLN A 337 40.73 5.12 25.15
C GLN A 337 40.81 3.82 24.36
N THR A 338 41.05 3.96 23.06
CA THR A 338 41.28 2.84 22.16
C THR A 338 42.53 2.07 22.59
N SER A 339 42.63 0.79 22.21
CA SER A 339 43.82 -0.02 22.48
C SER A 339 45.11 0.62 21.93
N ALA A 340 45.01 1.34 20.81
CA ALA A 340 46.11 2.11 20.23
C ALA A 340 46.51 3.31 21.11
N GLU A 341 45.55 4.06 21.65
CA GLU A 341 45.82 5.19 22.55
C GLU A 341 46.39 4.74 23.90
N LYS A 342 45.94 3.58 24.40
CA LYS A 342 46.52 2.97 25.61
C LYS A 342 47.96 2.53 25.39
N ALA A 343 48.26 1.88 24.26
CA ALA A 343 49.62 1.49 23.92
C ALA A 343 50.56 2.69 23.74
N ALA A 344 50.09 3.78 23.12
CA ALA A 344 50.86 5.01 22.98
C ALA A 344 51.13 5.69 24.34
N ALA A 345 50.14 5.70 25.25
CA ALA A 345 50.30 6.25 26.59
C ALA A 345 51.24 5.41 27.48
N GLU A 346 51.24 4.08 27.33
CA GLU A 346 52.20 3.20 28.02
C GLU A 346 53.62 3.36 27.47
N THR A 347 53.77 3.55 26.16
CA THR A 347 55.09 3.80 25.54
C THR A 347 55.67 5.16 25.98
N GLN A 348 54.83 6.20 26.14
CA GLN A 348 55.25 7.49 26.68
C GLN A 348 55.61 7.42 28.19
N LYS A 349 54.93 6.57 28.97
CA LYS A 349 55.27 6.33 30.38
C LYS A 349 56.54 5.50 30.58
N ALA A 350 56.91 4.66 29.61
CA ALA A 350 58.15 3.88 29.64
C ALA A 350 59.38 4.68 29.13
N ALA A 351 59.14 5.83 28.49
CA ALA A 351 60.18 6.74 27.99
C ALA A 351 60.48 7.92 28.94
N GLN A 352 59.75 8.05 30.04
CA GLN A 352 60.05 8.90 31.20
C GLN A 352 60.66 8.05 32.31
#